data_AF-A0AAU3N3F1-F1
#
_entry.id   AF-A0AAU3N3F1-F1
#
_cell.length_a   1.000
_cell.length_b   1.000
_cell.length_c   1.000
_cell.angle_alpha   90.00
_cell.angle_beta   90.00
_cell.angle_gamma   90.00
#
_symmetry.space_group_name_H-M   'P 1'
#
loop_
_entity.id
_entity.type
_entity.pdbx_description
1 polymer ?
#
loop_
_entity_poly.entity_id
_entity_poly.type
_entity_poly.pdbx_seq_one_letter_code
_entity_poly.pdbx_strand_id
1 'polypeptide(L)'
;MQTSRNPLARDHHVSRGAIRTAVADLLPEYTAADPPDALAPELPVVLDMPGKIADFLRASDLDDAERATLDQGVTVRRGQGYTLRVTAPPAIHRRLLDLCQSLDGTPGTSAVPAQRKARREYENRVNALATDTL
;
A
#
# COMPACT_ATOMS: atom_id res chain seq x y z
N MET A 1 45.23 13.86 -37.08
CA MET A 1 44.70 15.10 -36.47
C MET A 1 43.30 14.80 -35.95
N GLN A 2 43.10 15.04 -34.64
CA GLN A 2 41.83 15.24 -33.93
C GLN A 2 40.61 14.38 -34.29
N THR A 3 40.36 13.34 -33.48
CA THR A 3 38.98 12.98 -33.11
C THR A 3 38.64 13.67 -31.79
N SER A 4 37.45 14.27 -31.77
CA SER A 4 36.98 15.22 -30.77
C SER A 4 36.39 14.50 -29.55
N ARG A 5 36.84 14.93 -28.36
CA ARG A 5 36.15 15.10 -27.07
C ARG A 5 35.08 14.07 -26.61
N ASN A 6 35.52 13.24 -25.64
CA ASN A 6 34.98 12.86 -24.31
C ASN A 6 33.47 12.60 -24.04
N PRO A 7 33.14 11.63 -23.14
CA PRO A 7 31.87 10.94 -22.99
C PRO A 7 30.93 11.62 -21.98
N LEU A 8 29.66 11.21 -22.00
CA LEU A 8 28.75 11.43 -20.88
C LEU A 8 28.16 10.08 -20.46
N ALA A 9 28.91 9.41 -19.58
CA ALA A 9 28.32 8.58 -18.55
C ALA A 9 27.49 9.46 -17.61
N ARG A 10 26.37 8.94 -17.13
CA ARG A 10 25.83 9.21 -15.79
C ARG A 10 24.86 8.09 -15.42
N ASP A 11 25.46 7.00 -14.98
CA ASP A 11 24.92 6.14 -13.94
C ASP A 11 24.43 7.03 -12.79
N HIS A 12 23.12 7.04 -12.53
CA HIS A 12 22.60 7.57 -11.28
C HIS A 12 22.66 6.47 -10.22
N HIS A 13 23.87 6.19 -9.74
CA HIS A 13 24.08 5.45 -8.50
C HIS A 13 23.78 6.38 -7.32
N VAL A 14 22.51 6.44 -6.91
CA VAL A 14 22.17 7.12 -5.66
C VAL A 14 22.34 6.12 -4.51
N SER A 15 23.48 6.25 -3.82
CA SER A 15 23.82 5.45 -2.64
C SER A 15 22.85 5.69 -1.48
N ARG A 16 22.39 4.60 -0.86
CA ARG A 16 21.45 4.52 0.29
C ARG A 16 21.93 5.22 1.60
N GLY A 17 22.99 6.02 1.56
CA GLY A 17 23.57 6.72 2.73
C GLY A 17 23.26 8.21 2.82
N ALA A 18 22.60 8.83 1.83
CA ALA A 18 22.49 10.29 1.71
C ALA A 18 21.12 10.90 2.08
N ILE A 19 20.23 10.17 2.76
CA ILE A 19 18.97 10.72 3.27
C ILE A 19 19.17 11.07 4.75
N ARG A 20 19.85 12.17 5.08
CA ARG A 20 19.84 12.66 6.48
C ARG A 20 19.88 14.16 6.73
N THR A 21 19.97 15.05 5.75
CA THR A 21 20.01 16.50 6.07
C THR A 21 19.46 17.38 4.95
N ALA A 22 18.15 17.67 4.98
CA ALA A 22 17.51 18.90 4.49
C ALA A 22 15.96 18.83 4.56
N VAL A 23 15.37 18.32 5.65
CA VAL A 23 13.90 18.26 5.82
C VAL A 23 13.35 19.43 6.67
N ALA A 24 14.22 20.31 7.20
CA ALA A 24 13.81 21.34 8.15
C ALA A 24 13.57 22.75 7.58
N ASP A 25 13.96 23.04 6.34
CA ASP A 25 13.94 24.42 5.80
C ASP A 25 12.95 24.67 4.65
N LEU A 26 11.96 23.78 4.42
CA LEU A 26 10.90 24.03 3.43
C LEU A 26 9.55 24.21 4.12
N LEU A 27 9.41 25.28 4.89
CA LEU A 27 8.11 25.89 5.20
C LEU A 27 7.90 27.09 4.27
N PRO A 28 7.26 26.93 3.11
CA PRO A 28 6.49 28.00 2.51
C PRO A 28 5.02 27.78 2.87
N GLU A 29 4.52 28.69 3.72
CA GLU A 29 3.15 29.21 3.70
C GLU A 29 2.06 28.26 3.16
N TYR A 30 1.40 27.58 4.10
CA TYR A 30 0.13 26.88 3.90
C TYR A 30 -0.96 27.89 3.48
N THR A 31 -0.94 28.28 2.21
CA THR A 31 -2.07 28.96 1.58
C THR A 31 -3.08 27.89 1.23
N ALA A 32 -4.23 27.95 1.90
CA ALA A 32 -5.44 27.23 1.57
C ALA A 32 -5.85 27.52 0.11
N ALA A 33 -5.41 26.66 -0.80
CA ALA A 33 -6.01 26.52 -2.12
C ALA A 33 -6.66 25.13 -2.12
N ASP A 34 -7.95 25.11 -1.83
CA ASP A 34 -8.85 23.99 -2.02
C ASP A 34 -8.82 23.55 -3.49
N PRO A 35 -8.30 22.36 -3.82
CA PRO A 35 -8.65 21.68 -5.06
C PRO A 35 -9.94 20.91 -4.77
N PRO A 36 -11.07 21.15 -5.47
CA PRO A 36 -12.32 20.42 -5.25
C PRO A 36 -12.27 18.95 -5.71
N ASP A 37 -11.08 18.34 -5.79
CA ASP A 37 -10.83 16.93 -6.09
C ASP A 37 -9.71 16.32 -5.22
N ALA A 38 -9.16 17.07 -4.26
CA ALA A 38 -8.37 16.47 -3.20
C ALA A 38 -9.34 15.90 -2.17
N LEU A 39 -9.75 14.63 -2.35
CA LEU A 39 -10.40 13.84 -1.30
C LEU A 39 -9.67 14.15 0.02
N ALA A 40 -10.35 14.82 0.94
CA ALA A 40 -9.80 15.18 2.24
C ALA A 40 -9.03 13.96 2.79
N PRO A 41 -7.82 14.12 3.34
CA PRO A 41 -7.00 12.99 3.77
C PRO A 41 -7.82 12.14 4.72
N GLU A 42 -8.35 11.03 4.20
CA GLU A 42 -9.23 10.16 4.96
C GLU A 42 -8.40 9.66 6.15
N LEU A 43 -8.92 9.86 7.37
CA LEU A 43 -8.16 9.56 8.58
C LEU A 43 -7.71 8.09 8.56
N PRO A 44 -6.44 7.79 8.88
CA PRO A 44 -5.97 6.41 8.92
C PRO A 44 -6.81 5.59 9.90
N VAL A 45 -7.33 4.46 9.42
CA VAL A 45 -8.11 3.52 10.21
C VAL A 45 -7.33 2.23 10.37
N VAL A 46 -7.57 1.55 11.49
CA VAL A 46 -6.91 0.28 11.80
C VAL A 46 -7.82 -0.85 11.35
N LEU A 47 -7.37 -1.63 10.37
CA LEU A 47 -8.05 -2.84 9.93
C LEU A 47 -7.19 -4.07 10.14
N ASP A 48 -7.81 -5.12 10.69
CA ASP A 48 -7.20 -6.43 10.72
C ASP A 48 -7.37 -7.09 9.33
N MET A 49 -6.26 -7.53 8.75
CA MET A 49 -6.19 -8.24 7.47
C MET A 49 -5.86 -9.71 7.73
N PRO A 50 -6.59 -10.67 7.13
CA PRO A 50 -6.24 -12.09 7.24
C PRO A 50 -4.85 -12.38 6.66
N GLY A 51 -4.05 -13.21 7.33
CA GLY A 51 -2.67 -13.50 6.91
C GLY A 51 -2.55 -14.04 5.49
N LYS A 52 -3.55 -14.80 5.01
CA LYS A 52 -3.59 -15.27 3.60
C LYS A 52 -3.70 -14.14 2.59
N ILE A 53 -4.39 -13.05 2.93
CA ILE A 53 -4.51 -11.85 2.10
C ILE A 53 -3.21 -11.05 2.17
N ALA A 54 -2.64 -10.90 3.37
CA ALA A 54 -1.35 -10.23 3.55
C ALA A 54 -0.22 -10.94 2.78
N ASP A 55 -0.16 -12.28 2.83
CA ASP A 55 0.80 -13.09 2.07
C ASP A 55 0.62 -12.90 0.56
N PHE A 56 -0.63 -12.88 0.08
CA PHE A 56 -0.93 -12.67 -1.33
C PHE A 56 -0.49 -11.27 -1.78
N LEU A 57 -0.88 -10.22 -1.06
CA LEU A 57 -0.56 -8.85 -1.42
C LEU A 57 0.94 -8.58 -1.41
N ARG A 58 1.70 -9.17 -0.47
CA ARG A 58 3.17 -9.07 -0.47
C ARG A 58 3.84 -9.74 -1.66
N ALA A 59 3.20 -10.71 -2.29
CA ALA A 59 3.69 -11.37 -3.50
C ALA A 59 3.22 -10.67 -4.79
N SER A 60 2.30 -9.72 -4.69
CA SER A 60 1.78 -8.93 -5.81
C SER A 60 2.62 -7.68 -6.06
N ASP A 61 2.52 -7.12 -7.26
CA ASP A 61 3.07 -5.81 -7.57
C ASP A 61 2.24 -4.72 -6.90
N LEU A 62 2.80 -4.14 -5.84
CA LEU A 62 2.24 -3.02 -5.07
C LEU A 62 2.99 -1.73 -5.34
N ASP A 63 2.27 -0.61 -5.25
CA ASP A 63 2.87 0.72 -5.18
C ASP A 63 3.60 0.92 -3.83
N ASP A 64 4.48 1.91 -3.77
CA ASP A 64 5.32 2.16 -2.58
C ASP A 64 4.48 2.45 -1.32
N ALA A 65 3.35 3.16 -1.46
CA ALA A 65 2.46 3.47 -0.35
C ALA A 65 1.77 2.22 0.22
N GLU A 66 1.33 1.31 -0.65
CA GLU A 66 0.67 0.06 -0.28
C GLU A 66 1.66 -0.90 0.37
N ARG A 67 2.87 -1.01 -0.20
CA ARG A 67 3.96 -1.81 0.36
C ARG A 67 4.38 -1.30 1.73
N ALA A 68 4.61 0.01 1.87
CA ALA A 68 4.94 0.62 3.16
C ALA A 68 3.84 0.38 4.21
N THR A 69 2.58 0.40 3.79
CA THR A 69 1.43 0.10 4.65
C THR A 69 1.46 -1.34 5.20
N LEU A 70 1.78 -2.33 4.36
CA LEU A 70 1.89 -3.73 4.79
C LEU A 70 3.14 -4.00 5.63
N ASP A 71 4.22 -3.26 5.40
CA ASP A 71 5.48 -3.34 6.14
C ASP A 71 5.37 -2.71 7.53
N GLN A 72 4.61 -1.63 7.66
CA GLN A 72 4.24 -1.02 8.94
C GLN A 72 3.18 -1.83 9.71
N GLY A 73 2.53 -2.79 9.04
CA GLY A 73 1.50 -3.61 9.63
C GLY A 73 2.01 -4.50 10.77
N VAL A 74 1.24 -4.58 11.86
CA VAL A 74 1.59 -5.38 13.04
C VAL A 74 1.02 -6.79 12.90
N THR A 75 1.89 -7.80 12.86
CA THR A 75 1.46 -9.20 12.79
C THR A 75 0.99 -9.70 14.16
N VAL A 76 -0.27 -10.10 14.26
CA VAL A 76 -0.86 -10.72 15.45
C VAL A 76 -1.04 -12.22 15.19
N ARG A 77 -0.34 -13.05 15.96
CA ARG A 77 -0.46 -14.52 15.88
C ARG A 77 -1.75 -14.99 16.56
N ARG A 78 -2.56 -15.78 15.85
CA ARG A 78 -3.78 -16.42 16.39
C ARG A 78 -3.86 -17.88 15.95
N GLY A 79 -3.45 -18.77 16.86
CA GLY A 79 -3.46 -20.22 16.62
C GLY A 79 -2.67 -20.60 15.36
N GLN A 80 -3.31 -21.33 14.44
CA GLN A 80 -2.68 -21.81 13.20
C GLN A 80 -2.55 -20.72 12.10
N GLY A 81 -3.04 -19.51 12.36
CA GLY A 81 -2.96 -18.38 11.43
C GLY A 81 -2.41 -17.11 12.07
N TYR A 82 -2.38 -16.05 11.29
CA TYR A 82 -2.08 -14.71 11.76
C TYR A 82 -3.01 -13.70 11.10
N THR A 83 -3.18 -12.56 11.76
CA THR A 83 -3.85 -11.38 11.20
C THR A 83 -2.84 -10.24 11.19
N LEU A 84 -2.72 -9.54 10.08
CA LEU A 84 -1.90 -8.34 9.96
C LEU A 84 -2.78 -7.14 10.30
N ARG A 85 -2.47 -6.42 11.37
CA ARG A 85 -3.15 -5.18 11.72
C ARG A 85 -2.52 -4.04 10.95
N VAL A 86 -3.25 -3.50 9.98
CA VAL A 86 -2.80 -2.48 9.04
C VAL A 86 -3.47 -1.16 9.42
N THR A 87 -2.69 -0.08 9.47
CA THR A 87 -3.22 1.27 9.71
C THR A 87 -3.04 2.09 8.45
N ALA A 88 -4.12 2.42 7.75
CA ALA A 88 -4.05 3.16 6.50
C ALA A 88 -5.34 3.96 6.24
N PRO A 89 -5.30 4.97 5.36
CA PRO A 89 -6.51 5.60 4.86
C PRO A 89 -7.46 4.54 4.23
N PRO A 90 -8.79 4.65 4.40
CA PRO A 90 -9.77 3.78 3.76
C PRO A 90 -9.56 3.61 2.24
N ALA A 91 -9.11 4.64 1.52
CA ALA A 91 -8.72 4.55 0.11
C ALA A 91 -7.65 3.48 -0.16
N ILE A 92 -6.61 3.38 0.67
CA ILE A 92 -5.58 2.34 0.55
C ILE A 92 -6.18 0.97 0.86
N HIS A 93 -7.05 0.87 1.87
CA HIS A 93 -7.74 -0.38 2.16
C HIS A 93 -8.60 -0.89 1.00
N ARG A 94 -9.29 0.02 0.30
CA ARG A 94 -10.05 -0.28 -0.93
C ARG A 94 -9.15 -0.72 -2.08
N ARG A 95 -8.02 -0.05 -2.31
CA ARG A 95 -7.04 -0.46 -3.33
C ARG A 95 -6.48 -1.86 -3.07
N LEU A 96 -6.08 -2.14 -1.83
CA LEU A 96 -5.62 -3.49 -1.43
C LEU A 96 -6.72 -4.54 -1.65
N LEU A 97 -8.00 -4.20 -1.44
CA LEU A 97 -9.12 -5.09 -1.73
C LEU A 97 -9.31 -5.32 -3.24
N ASP A 98 -9.15 -4.28 -4.07
CA ASP A 98 -9.24 -4.39 -5.53
C ASP A 98 -8.17 -5.31 -6.11
N LEU A 99 -6.94 -5.23 -5.60
CA LEU A 99 -5.85 -6.13 -5.99
C LEU A 99 -6.17 -7.60 -5.63
N CYS A 100 -6.95 -7.82 -4.57
CA CYS A 100 -7.43 -9.14 -4.17
C CYS A 100 -8.57 -9.69 -5.03
N GLN A 101 -9.09 -8.95 -6.02
CA GLN A 101 -10.08 -9.50 -6.97
C GLN A 101 -9.49 -10.65 -7.79
N SER A 102 -8.19 -10.58 -8.10
CA SER A 102 -7.44 -11.62 -8.82
C SER A 102 -7.37 -12.98 -8.09
N LEU A 103 -7.64 -13.01 -6.78
CA LEU A 103 -7.72 -14.24 -5.98
C LEU A 103 -8.99 -15.08 -6.25
N ASP A 104 -10.01 -14.54 -6.92
CA ASP A 104 -11.22 -15.31 -7.28
C ASP A 104 -10.99 -16.33 -8.39
N GLY A 105 -9.77 -16.41 -8.90
CA GLY A 105 -9.33 -17.37 -9.89
C GLY A 105 -9.38 -16.76 -11.28
N THR A 106 -8.27 -16.90 -11.99
CA THR A 106 -8.25 -16.78 -13.46
C THR A 106 -9.11 -17.91 -14.02
N PRO A 107 -9.89 -17.71 -15.11
CA PRO A 107 -10.61 -18.79 -15.76
C PRO A 107 -9.68 -19.99 -16.02
N GLY A 108 -9.92 -21.12 -15.34
CA GLY A 108 -9.09 -22.33 -15.45
C GLY A 108 -8.19 -22.63 -14.23
N THR A 109 -8.07 -21.75 -13.24
CA THR A 109 -7.40 -22.04 -11.96
C THR A 109 -8.42 -21.96 -10.83
N SER A 110 -8.72 -23.09 -10.17
CA SER A 110 -9.72 -23.13 -9.11
C SER A 110 -9.27 -22.27 -7.93
N ALA A 111 -9.99 -21.18 -7.65
CA ALA A 111 -9.70 -20.33 -6.50
C ALA A 111 -9.77 -21.12 -5.19
N VAL A 112 -8.71 -21.06 -4.39
CA VAL A 112 -8.61 -21.82 -3.15
C VAL A 112 -9.73 -21.38 -2.19
N PRO A 113 -10.61 -22.27 -1.70
CA PRO A 113 -11.74 -21.89 -0.86
C PRO A 113 -11.37 -21.03 0.36
N ALA A 114 -10.19 -21.27 0.94
CA ALA A 114 -9.65 -20.50 2.06
C ALA A 114 -9.34 -19.03 1.68
N GLN A 115 -8.88 -18.77 0.45
CA GLN A 115 -8.58 -17.42 -0.03
C GLN A 115 -9.86 -16.61 -0.24
N ARG A 116 -10.89 -17.21 -0.86
CA ARG A 116 -12.20 -16.55 -1.02
C ARG A 116 -12.83 -16.17 0.31
N LYS A 117 -12.73 -17.05 1.32
CA LYS A 117 -13.19 -16.73 2.68
C LYS A 117 -12.40 -15.58 3.30
N ALA A 118 -11.08 -15.61 3.20
CA ALA A 118 -10.22 -14.55 3.73
C ALA A 118 -10.48 -13.20 3.04
N ARG A 119 -10.73 -13.19 1.73
CA ARG A 119 -11.09 -11.95 1.03
C ARG A 119 -12.43 -11.41 1.49
N ARG A 120 -13.46 -12.26 1.55
CA ARG A 120 -14.79 -11.85 2.04
C ARG A 120 -14.73 -11.27 3.45
N GLU A 121 -13.89 -11.84 4.31
CA GLU A 121 -13.69 -11.33 5.65
C GLU A 121 -13.05 -9.93 5.64
N TYR A 122 -12.05 -9.70 4.79
CA TYR A 122 -11.43 -8.38 4.63
C TYR A 122 -12.40 -7.36 4.00
N GLU A 123 -13.11 -7.75 2.94
CA GLU A 123 -14.15 -6.98 2.28
C GLU A 123 -15.24 -6.51 3.25
N ASN A 124 -15.75 -7.42 4.09
CA ASN A 124 -16.75 -7.09 5.11
C ASN A 124 -16.22 -6.04 6.10
N ARG A 125 -14.94 -6.12 6.49
CA ARG A 125 -14.30 -5.16 7.39
C ARG A 125 -14.11 -3.80 6.73
N VAL A 126 -13.73 -3.77 5.45
CA VAL A 126 -13.62 -2.53 4.66
C VAL A 126 -15.00 -1.88 4.47
N ASN A 127 -16.03 -2.68 4.16
CA ASN A 127 -17.40 -2.18 4.02
C ASN A 127 -17.97 -1.65 5.33
N ALA A 128 -17.61 -2.25 6.47
CA ALA A 128 -18.02 -1.74 7.78
C ALA A 128 -17.50 -0.30 8.05
N LEU A 129 -16.32 0.06 7.54
CA LEU A 129 -15.79 1.43 7.65
C LEU A 129 -16.64 2.44 6.87
N ALA A 130 -17.13 2.04 5.69
CA ALA A 130 -17.97 2.90 4.86
C ALA A 130 -19.31 3.20 5.52
N THR A 131 -19.82 2.27 6.33
CA THR A 131 -21.07 2.42 7.09
C THR A 131 -20.89 3.26 8.36
N ASP A 132 -19.71 3.25 8.99
CA ASP A 132 -19.41 4.00 10.22
C ASP A 132 -19.15 5.50 9.98
N THR A 133 -19.02 5.92 8.71
CA THR A 133 -18.73 7.31 8.32
C THR A 133 -20.01 8.12 7.97
N LEU A 134 -21.21 7.57 8.23
CA LEU A 134 -22.52 8.24 8.02
C LEU A 134 -23.17 8.62 9.34
#